data_AF-A0A6M9PVB7-F1
#
_entry.id   AF-A0A6M9PVB7-F1
#
_cell.length_a   1.000
_cell.length_b   1.000
_cell.length_c   1.000
_cell.angle_alpha   90.00
_cell.angle_beta   90.00
_cell.angle_gamma   90.00
#
_symmetry.space_group_name_H-M   'P 1'
#
loop_
_entity.id
_entity.type
_entity.pdbx_description
1 polymer ?
#
loop_
_entity_poly.entity_id
_entity_poly.type
_entity_poly.pdbx_seq_one_letter_code
_entity_poly.pdbx_strand_id
1 'polypeptide(L)'
;MKINSNYLDIDLPVGLAKIANGRDLISTHETAFAFGIVPQTLRKHLCTKGSFHGVKPIKIGERWHFSVRDLALLMRGELHK
;
A
#
# COMPACT_ATOMS: atom_id res chain seq x y z
N MET A 1 -3.69 -15.00 -20.35
CA MET A 1 -3.88 -14.75 -18.91
C MET A 1 -4.56 -13.40 -18.78
N LYS A 2 -5.86 -13.36 -18.48
CA LYS A 2 -6.64 -12.12 -18.49
C LYS A 2 -6.28 -11.29 -17.26
N ILE A 3 -5.50 -10.24 -17.45
CA ILE A 3 -5.35 -9.16 -16.47
C ILE A 3 -6.73 -8.52 -16.29
N ASN A 4 -7.26 -8.58 -15.07
CA ASN A 4 -8.56 -8.03 -14.73
C ASN A 4 -8.55 -6.51 -14.92
N SER A 5 -9.12 -6.09 -16.05
CA SER A 5 -9.42 -4.72 -16.43
C SER A 5 -10.52 -4.13 -15.53
N ASN A 6 -10.15 -3.68 -14.33
CA ASN A 6 -10.96 -2.79 -13.48
C ASN A 6 -10.11 -1.69 -12.79
N TYR A 7 -8.86 -1.47 -13.23
CA TYR A 7 -7.85 -0.66 -12.53
C TYR A 7 -7.39 0.60 -13.29
N LEU A 8 -8.03 0.99 -14.40
CA LEU A 8 -7.43 1.94 -15.35
C LEU A 8 -7.55 3.44 -15.03
N ASP A 9 -8.25 3.88 -14.00
CA ASP A 9 -8.44 5.33 -13.73
C ASP A 9 -8.02 5.79 -12.34
N ILE A 10 -7.15 5.05 -11.65
CA ILE A 10 -6.49 5.60 -10.47
C ILE A 10 -5.17 6.16 -10.97
N ASP A 11 -5.09 7.47 -11.06
CA ASP A 11 -3.83 8.17 -11.32
C ASP A 11 -2.87 7.80 -10.17
N LEU A 12 -1.96 6.86 -10.40
CA LEU A 12 -1.03 6.40 -9.38
C LEU A 12 0.08 7.45 -9.22
N PRO A 13 0.40 7.91 -8.00
CA PRO A 13 1.57 8.74 -7.78
C PRO A 13 2.82 8.09 -8.38
N VAL A 14 3.58 8.83 -9.18
CA VAL A 14 4.72 8.30 -9.97
C VAL A 14 5.71 7.53 -9.09
N GLY A 15 5.96 8.00 -7.87
CA GLY A 15 6.83 7.31 -6.91
C GLY A 15 6.29 5.93 -6.52
N LEU A 16 4.99 5.83 -6.23
CA LEU A 16 4.34 4.58 -5.87
C LEU A 16 4.28 3.62 -7.06
N ALA A 17 3.98 4.12 -8.27
CA ALA A 17 3.96 3.32 -9.49
C ALA A 17 5.33 2.68 -9.79
N LYS A 18 6.42 3.43 -9.61
CA LYS A 18 7.80 2.91 -9.78
C LYS A 18 8.12 1.81 -8.79
N ILE A 19 7.72 1.97 -7.53
CA ILE A 19 7.94 0.95 -6.48
C ILE A 19 7.09 -0.30 -6.77
N ALA A 20 5.82 -0.12 -7.14
CA ALA A 20 4.91 -1.21 -7.46
C ALA A 20 5.38 -2.03 -8.67
N ASN A 21 5.91 -1.38 -9.71
CA ASN A 21 6.40 -2.03 -10.92
C ASN A 21 5.35 -2.98 -11.55
N GLY A 22 4.09 -2.53 -11.63
CA GLY A 22 2.97 -3.33 -12.16
C GLY A 22 2.40 -4.39 -11.19
N ARG A 23 2.87 -4.46 -9.94
CA ARG A 23 2.29 -5.32 -8.90
C ARG A 23 1.12 -4.62 -8.20
N ASP A 24 0.09 -5.39 -7.85
CA ASP A 24 -1.05 -4.88 -7.08
C ASP A 24 -0.76 -4.75 -5.58
N LEU A 25 0.23 -5.51 -5.09
CA LEU A 25 0.60 -5.59 -3.68
C LEU A 25 2.08 -5.29 -3.49
N ILE A 26 2.39 -4.44 -2.51
CA ILE A 26 3.75 -4.12 -2.10
C ILE A 26 3.98 -4.45 -0.63
N SER A 27 5.23 -4.77 -0.29
CA SER A 27 5.62 -5.15 1.06
C SER A 27 5.57 -3.97 2.05
N THR A 28 5.60 -4.29 3.34
CA THR A 28 5.80 -3.30 4.42
C THR A 28 7.03 -2.43 4.19
N HIS A 29 8.14 -2.97 3.67
CA HIS A 29 9.36 -2.18 3.46
C HIS A 29 9.19 -1.17 2.31
N GLU A 30 8.61 -1.61 1.20
CA GLU A 30 8.31 -0.75 0.05
C GLU A 30 7.28 0.33 0.42
N THR A 31 6.27 -0.02 1.20
CA THR A 31 5.29 0.94 1.72
C THR A 31 5.96 1.96 2.61
N ALA A 32 6.83 1.54 3.53
CA ALA A 32 7.56 2.46 4.40
C ALA A 32 8.43 3.44 3.59
N PHE A 33 9.10 2.94 2.55
CA PHE A 33 9.88 3.77 1.62
C PHE A 33 8.99 4.77 0.86
N ALA A 34 7.84 4.35 0.35
CA ALA A 34 6.90 5.22 -0.36
C ALA A 34 6.37 6.37 0.52
N PHE A 35 6.18 6.13 1.82
CA PHE A 35 5.70 7.11 2.79
C PHE A 35 6.84 7.86 3.52
N GLY A 36 8.11 7.60 3.18
CA GLY A 36 9.26 8.26 3.80
C GLY A 36 9.43 7.96 5.30
N ILE A 37 8.94 6.81 5.78
CA ILE A 37 9.03 6.41 7.19
C ILE A 37 9.90 5.17 7.38
N VAL A 38 10.38 4.97 8.60
CA VAL A 38 11.12 3.75 8.96
C VAL A 38 10.16 2.55 9.02
N PRO A 39 10.50 1.36 8.49
CA PRO A 39 9.64 0.18 8.54
C PRO A 39 9.21 -0.23 9.95
N GLN A 40 10.03 0.07 10.96
CA GLN A 40 9.69 -0.18 12.37
C GLN A 40 8.50 0.66 12.84
N THR A 41 8.40 1.92 12.38
CA THR A 41 7.25 2.79 12.66
C THR A 41 6.00 2.20 12.05
N LEU A 42 6.07 1.76 10.78
CA LEU A 42 4.95 1.12 10.10
C LEU A 42 4.49 -0.15 10.85
N ARG A 43 5.42 -1.02 11.24
CA ARG A 43 5.12 -2.21 12.05
C ARG A 43 4.49 -1.86 13.40
N LYS A 44 4.98 -0.84 14.09
CA LYS A 44 4.40 -0.35 15.35
C LYS A 44 2.94 0.07 15.15
N HIS A 45 2.64 0.84 14.10
CA HIS A 45 1.27 1.25 13.78
C HIS A 45 0.35 0.05 13.55
N LEU A 46 0.84 -0.95 12.83
CA LEU A 46 0.07 -2.16 12.53
C LEU A 46 -0.18 -3.01 13.78
N CYS A 47 0.80 -3.16 14.67
CA CYS A 47 0.59 -3.88 15.92
C CYS A 47 -0.37 -3.14 16.87
N THR A 48 -0.30 -1.81 16.94
CA THR A 48 -1.14 -1.02 17.87
C THR A 48 -2.55 -0.77 17.32
N LYS A 49 -2.71 -0.55 16.01
CA LYS A 49 -3.98 -0.12 15.39
C LYS A 49 -4.57 -1.14 14.40
N GLY A 50 -3.84 -2.20 14.06
CA GLY A 50 -4.24 -3.19 13.05
C GLY A 50 -4.28 -2.67 11.61
N SER A 51 -3.94 -1.39 11.39
CA SER A 51 -4.01 -0.70 10.11
C SER A 51 -3.03 0.45 10.05
N PHE A 52 -2.60 0.82 8.85
CA PHE A 52 -1.79 2.00 8.60
C PHE A 52 -2.68 3.08 7.97
N HIS A 53 -3.02 4.10 8.75
CA HIS A 53 -3.93 5.18 8.34
C HIS A 53 -5.25 4.70 7.70
N GLY A 54 -5.79 3.56 8.15
CA GLY A 54 -7.02 2.98 7.60
C GLY A 54 -6.79 1.88 6.55
N VAL A 55 -5.61 1.81 5.94
CA VAL A 55 -5.24 0.72 5.04
C VAL A 55 -4.91 -0.52 5.85
N LYS A 56 -5.65 -1.61 5.58
CA LYS A 56 -5.44 -2.90 6.24
C LYS A 56 -4.38 -3.70 5.47
N PRO A 57 -3.37 -4.26 6.15
CA PRO A 57 -2.42 -5.14 5.49
C PRO A 57 -3.10 -6.47 5.14
N ILE A 58 -2.67 -7.06 4.03
CA ILE A 58 -2.99 -8.42 3.64
C ILE A 58 -1.80 -9.30 4.04
N LYS A 59 -2.09 -10.36 4.81
CA LYS A 59 -1.07 -11.31 5.24
C LYS A 59 -0.87 -12.36 4.13
N ILE A 60 0.34 -12.41 3.55
CA ILE A 60 0.73 -13.42 2.57
C ILE A 60 1.96 -14.14 3.14
N GLY A 61 1.76 -15.40 3.52
CA GLY A 61 2.73 -16.15 4.32
C GLY A 61 2.98 -15.46 5.67
N GLU A 62 4.25 -15.22 5.99
CA GLU A 62 4.67 -14.53 7.22
C GLU A 62 4.78 -13.00 7.07
N ARG A 63 4.56 -12.47 5.86
CA ARG A 63 4.78 -11.05 5.54
C ARG A 63 3.48 -10.30 5.31
N TRP A 64 3.49 -9.03 5.72
CA TRP A 64 2.41 -8.08 5.46
C TRP A 64 2.64 -7.34 4.16
N HIS A 65 1.57 -7.23 3.38
CA HIS A 65 1.54 -6.55 2.10
C HIS A 65 0.39 -5.56 2.08
N PHE A 66 0.51 -4.53 1.25
CA PHE A 66 -0.44 -3.44 1.13
C PHE A 66 -0.91 -3.34 -0.31
N SER A 67 -2.22 -3.10 -0.47
CA SER A 67 -2.84 -2.76 -1.75
C SER A 67 -2.27 -1.44 -2.26
N VAL A 68 -1.66 -1.45 -3.44
CA VAL A 68 -1.15 -0.24 -4.09
C VAL A 68 -2.30 0.74 -4.35
N ARG A 69 -3.48 0.24 -4.66
CA ARG A 69 -4.71 1.04 -4.82
C ARG A 69 -5.07 1.78 -3.54
N ASP A 70 -5.14 1.08 -2.42
CA ASP A 70 -5.57 1.70 -1.15
C ASP A 70 -4.53 2.71 -0.66
N LEU A 71 -3.24 2.43 -0.90
CA LEU A 71 -2.17 3.38 -0.63
C LEU A 71 -2.26 4.61 -1.54
N ALA A 72 -2.59 4.46 -2.84
CA ALA A 72 -2.78 5.58 -3.75
C ALA A 72 -3.95 6.48 -3.31
N LEU A 73 -5.09 5.88 -2.91
CA LEU A 73 -6.23 6.60 -2.34
C LEU A 73 -5.87 7.31 -1.04
N LEU A 74 -5.08 6.67 -0.17
CA LEU A 74 -4.59 7.28 1.06
C LEU A 74 -3.70 8.49 0.77
N MET A 75 -2.76 8.39 -0.17
CA MET A 75 -1.86 9.49 -0.54
C MET A 75 -2.61 10.68 -1.16
N ARG A 76 -3.74 10.42 -1.83
CA ARG A 76 -4.64 11.46 -2.37
C ARG A 76 -5.53 12.09 -1.30
N GLY A 77 -5.61 11.49 -0.11
CA GLY A 77 -6.55 11.90 0.93
C GLY A 77 -7.99 11.44 0.67
N GLU A 78 -8.22 10.60 -0.33
CA GLU A 78 -9.53 10.09 -0.73
C GLU A 78 -9.92 8.81 0.03
N LEU A 79 -9.02 8.28 0.86
CA LEU A 79 -9.34 7.20 1.78
C LEU A 79 -10.12 7.75 2.98
N HIS A 80 -11.43 7.94 2.79
CA HIS A 80 -12.35 8.29 3.87
C HIS A 80 -12.64 7.06 4.73
N LYS A 81 -12.49 7.23 6.05
CA LYS A 81 -12.76 6.21 7.06
C LYS A 81 -14.22 6.18 7.46
#